data_AF-A0AAV3HGF5-F1
#
_entry.id   AF-A0AAV3HGF5-F1
#
_cell.length_a   1.000
_cell.length_b   1.000
_cell.length_c   1.000
_cell.angle_alpha   90.00
_cell.angle_beta   90.00
_cell.angle_gamma   90.00
#
_symmetry.space_group_name_H-M   'P 1'
#
loop_
_entity.id
_entity.type
_entity.pdbx_description
1 polymer ?
#
loop_
_entity_poly.entity_id
_entity_poly.type
_entity_poly.pdbx_seq_one_letter_code
_entity_poly.pdbx_strand_id
1 'polypeptide(L)'
;MEKPADYARQLELQREHLDVLKWQINCAARECIYSQHQLMEACTEDALSNFMQANGAALTSALAPFLKGRGGVDVASRILRNALVRQLAITPPEIAGDYRMILDESGVMPDPMMVRDCQSSYTPAQQLRFQQRLDYINGMQE
;
A
#
# COMPACT_ATOMS: atom_id res chain seq x y z
N MET A 1 -51.78 1.52 4.87
CA MET A 1 -51.22 2.88 4.98
C MET A 1 -50.15 2.83 6.05
N GLU A 2 -48.88 2.65 5.64
CA GLU A 2 -47.73 2.78 6.56
C GLU A 2 -47.67 4.20 7.11
N LYS A 3 -47.40 4.31 8.42
CA LYS A 3 -47.45 5.58 9.15
C LYS A 3 -46.18 6.38 8.83
N PRO A 4 -46.25 7.73 8.70
CA PRO A 4 -45.09 8.59 8.45
C PRO A 4 -43.94 8.45 9.48
N ALA A 5 -44.23 7.94 10.68
CA ALA A 5 -43.22 7.66 11.70
C ALA A 5 -42.29 6.48 11.35
N ASP A 6 -42.77 5.49 10.58
CA ASP A 6 -41.96 4.35 10.16
C ASP A 6 -40.94 4.74 9.09
N TYR A 7 -41.30 5.64 8.16
CA TYR A 7 -40.36 6.16 7.16
C TYR A 7 -39.23 6.98 7.78
N ALA A 8 -39.52 7.77 8.81
CA ALA A 8 -38.49 8.55 9.52
C ALA A 8 -37.47 7.62 10.20
N ARG A 9 -37.96 6.57 10.88
CA ARG A 9 -37.12 5.57 11.54
C ARG A 9 -36.29 4.77 10.53
N GLN A 10 -36.90 4.38 9.41
CA GLN A 10 -36.21 3.68 8.34
C GLN A 10 -35.11 4.54 7.71
N LEU A 11 -35.35 5.85 7.54
CA LEU A 11 -34.35 6.78 7.02
C LEU A 11 -33.16 6.96 7.98
N GLU A 12 -33.41 7.03 9.28
CA GLU A 12 -32.33 7.09 10.29
C GLU A 12 -31.47 5.84 10.27
N LEU A 13 -32.08 4.66 10.18
CA LEU A 13 -31.36 3.39 10.07
C LEU A 13 -30.50 3.35 8.78
N GLN A 14 -31.06 3.77 7.64
CA GLN A 14 -30.31 3.81 6.38
C GLN A 14 -29.11 4.77 6.43
N ARG A 15 -29.23 5.92 7.12
CA ARG A 15 -28.10 6.83 7.33
C ARG A 15 -27.01 6.19 8.19
N GLU A 16 -27.40 5.50 9.24
CA GLU A 16 -26.49 4.78 10.12
C GLU A 16 -25.71 3.69 9.36
N HIS A 17 -26.40 2.87 8.58
CA HIS A 17 -25.78 1.87 7.71
C HIS A 17 -24.80 2.49 6.72
N LEU A 18 -25.19 3.60 6.08
CA LEU A 18 -24.34 4.28 5.11
C LEU A 18 -23.06 4.83 5.73
N ASP A 19 -23.14 5.39 6.94
CA ASP A 19 -21.97 5.88 7.67
C ASP A 19 -21.03 4.75 8.10
N VAL A 20 -21.58 3.61 8.55
CA VAL A 20 -20.78 2.42 8.88
C VAL A 20 -20.14 1.83 7.63
N LEU A 21 -20.86 1.72 6.51
CA LEU A 21 -20.33 1.23 5.24
C LEU A 21 -19.18 2.11 4.72
N LYS A 22 -19.32 3.45 4.79
CA LYS A 22 -18.22 4.36 4.43
C LYS A 22 -16.97 4.11 5.27
N TRP A 23 -17.14 3.87 6.57
CA TRP A 23 -16.04 3.52 7.46
C TRP A 23 -15.42 2.17 7.10
N GLN A 24 -16.23 1.13 6.82
CA GLN A 24 -15.73 -0.18 6.39
C GLN A 24 -14.93 -0.10 5.08
N ILE A 25 -15.42 0.67 4.10
CA ILE A 25 -14.73 0.92 2.83
C ILE A 25 -13.38 1.62 3.08
N ASN A 26 -13.34 2.62 3.95
CA ASN A 26 -12.10 3.30 4.33
C ASN A 26 -11.07 2.34 4.95
N CYS A 27 -11.51 1.48 5.88
CA CYS A 27 -10.66 0.48 6.53
C CYS A 27 -10.14 -0.54 5.52
N ALA A 28 -11.01 -1.13 4.71
CA ALA A 28 -10.64 -2.13 3.71
C ALA A 28 -9.68 -1.54 2.65
N ALA A 29 -9.93 -0.32 2.19
CA ALA A 29 -9.04 0.36 1.24
C ALA A 29 -7.65 0.59 1.86
N ARG A 30 -7.57 1.02 3.12
CA ARG A 30 -6.30 1.23 3.82
C ARG A 30 -5.52 -0.06 4.03
N GLU A 31 -6.19 -1.15 4.40
CA GLU A 31 -5.56 -2.47 4.55
C GLU A 31 -5.02 -2.99 3.22
N CYS A 32 -5.79 -2.83 2.14
CA CYS A 32 -5.37 -3.25 0.80
C CYS A 32 -4.16 -2.45 0.29
N ILE A 33 -4.15 -1.13 0.48
CA ILE A 33 -2.98 -0.29 0.12
C ILE A 33 -1.75 -0.74 0.90
N TYR A 34 -1.91 -1.03 2.19
CA TYR A 34 -0.82 -1.49 3.02
C TYR A 34 -0.27 -2.84 2.56
N SER A 35 -1.12 -3.81 2.27
CA SER A 35 -0.69 -5.13 1.79
C SER A 35 -0.04 -5.08 0.41
N GLN A 36 -0.56 -4.25 -0.50
CA GLN A 36 0.06 -3.99 -1.80
C GLN A 36 1.46 -3.38 -1.64
N HIS A 37 1.63 -2.44 -0.71
CA HIS A 37 2.94 -1.86 -0.43
C HIS A 37 3.94 -2.90 0.09
N GLN A 38 3.52 -3.75 1.02
CA GLN A 38 4.35 -4.83 1.55
C GLN A 38 4.76 -5.83 0.45
N LEU A 39 3.85 -6.16 -0.46
CA LEU A 39 4.15 -7.05 -1.58
C LEU A 39 5.20 -6.44 -2.50
N MET A 40 5.04 -5.16 -2.87
CA MET A 40 6.03 -4.45 -3.70
C MET A 40 7.40 -4.38 -3.04
N GLU A 41 7.46 -4.11 -1.74
CA GLU A 41 8.71 -4.08 -0.97
C GLU A 41 9.39 -5.46 -0.99
N ALA A 42 8.67 -6.51 -0.63
CA ALA A 42 9.20 -7.88 -0.61
C ALA A 42 9.69 -8.35 -1.98
N CYS A 43 8.93 -8.11 -3.06
CA CYS A 43 9.36 -8.45 -4.41
C CYS A 43 10.62 -7.68 -4.82
N THR A 44 10.72 -6.40 -4.45
CA THR A 44 11.89 -5.58 -4.77
C THR A 44 13.12 -6.04 -3.98
N GLU A 45 12.96 -6.36 -2.70
CA GLU A 45 14.04 -6.89 -1.86
C GLU A 45 14.58 -8.21 -2.39
N ASP A 46 13.70 -9.14 -2.76
CA ASP A 46 14.10 -10.44 -3.32
C ASP A 46 14.80 -10.27 -4.68
N ALA A 47 14.25 -9.43 -5.56
CA ALA A 47 14.88 -9.11 -6.85
C ALA A 47 16.28 -8.48 -6.68
N LEU A 48 16.43 -7.54 -5.74
CA LEU A 48 17.71 -6.91 -5.44
C LEU A 48 18.70 -7.88 -4.79
N SER A 49 18.23 -8.78 -3.93
CA SER A 49 19.05 -9.85 -3.34
C SER A 49 19.61 -10.76 -4.41
N ASN A 50 18.77 -11.23 -5.33
CA ASN A 50 19.17 -12.05 -6.48
C ASN A 50 20.16 -11.30 -7.39
N PHE A 51 19.92 -10.02 -7.66
CA PHE A 51 20.87 -9.18 -8.40
C PHE A 51 22.23 -9.07 -7.71
N MET A 52 22.24 -8.85 -6.39
CA MET A 52 23.46 -8.75 -5.59
C MET A 52 24.21 -10.09 -5.51
N GLN A 53 23.50 -11.22 -5.52
CA GLN A 53 24.14 -12.53 -5.57
C GLN A 53 24.89 -12.75 -6.90
N ALA A 54 24.31 -12.32 -8.02
CA ALA A 54 24.92 -12.47 -9.35
C ALA A 54 25.99 -11.41 -9.66
N ASN A 55 25.76 -10.14 -9.27
CA ASN A 55 26.56 -8.99 -9.70
C ASN A 55 27.22 -8.22 -8.54
N GLY A 56 27.01 -8.64 -7.29
CA GLY A 56 27.47 -7.90 -6.12
C GLY A 56 28.98 -7.72 -6.06
N ALA A 57 29.76 -8.71 -6.52
CA ALA A 57 31.22 -8.59 -6.59
C ALA A 57 31.65 -7.48 -7.58
N ALA A 58 31.00 -7.39 -8.74
CA ALA A 58 31.29 -6.34 -9.72
C ALA A 58 30.88 -4.95 -9.20
N LEU A 59 29.70 -4.86 -8.57
CA LEU A 59 29.20 -3.60 -8.01
C LEU A 59 30.07 -3.10 -6.84
N THR A 60 30.41 -3.97 -5.90
CA THR A 60 31.28 -3.63 -4.75
C THR A 60 32.70 -3.32 -5.19
N SER A 61 33.21 -3.94 -6.25
CA SER A 61 34.50 -3.59 -6.86
C SER A 61 34.48 -2.19 -7.48
N ALA A 62 33.43 -1.84 -8.23
CA ALA A 62 33.28 -0.51 -8.82
C ALA A 62 33.17 0.60 -7.75
N LEU A 63 32.54 0.29 -6.61
CA LEU A 63 32.40 1.22 -5.47
C LEU A 63 33.56 1.14 -4.47
N ALA A 64 34.54 0.25 -4.68
CA ALA A 64 35.63 -0.02 -3.74
C ALA A 64 36.43 1.23 -3.31
N PRO A 65 36.70 2.23 -4.16
CA PRO A 65 37.41 3.44 -3.73
C PRO A 65 36.69 4.22 -2.63
N PHE A 66 35.35 4.20 -2.62
CA PHE A 66 34.53 4.89 -1.62
C PHE A 66 34.25 4.00 -0.41
N LEU A 67 34.01 2.69 -0.64
CA LEU A 67 33.75 1.71 0.43
C LEU A 67 34.98 1.43 1.30
N LYS A 68 36.18 1.41 0.71
CA LYS A 68 37.45 1.24 1.45
C LYS A 68 38.07 2.57 1.88
N GLY A 69 37.59 3.69 1.34
CA GLY A 69 38.08 5.03 1.65
C GLY A 69 37.30 5.70 2.79
N ARG A 70 37.51 7.02 2.97
CA ARG A 70 36.82 7.81 4.01
C ARG A 70 35.33 8.12 3.70
N GLY A 71 34.79 7.60 2.60
CA GLY A 71 33.43 7.92 2.13
C GLY A 71 32.35 7.04 2.74
N GLY A 72 32.70 5.82 3.17
CA GLY A 72 31.74 4.87 3.72
C GLY A 72 30.62 4.52 2.74
N VAL A 73 29.56 3.90 3.27
CA VAL A 73 28.39 3.46 2.49
C VAL A 73 27.59 4.66 1.98
N ASP A 74 27.48 5.75 2.74
CA ASP A 74 26.69 6.92 2.36
C ASP A 74 27.15 7.56 1.04
N VAL A 75 28.47 7.73 0.87
CA VAL A 75 29.01 8.28 -0.39
C VAL A 75 28.84 7.30 -1.53
N ALA A 76 29.04 6.00 -1.29
CA ALA A 76 28.82 4.96 -2.29
C ALA A 76 27.35 4.92 -2.76
N SER A 77 26.38 5.01 -1.84
CA SER A 77 24.95 5.09 -2.14
C SER A 77 24.59 6.32 -2.96
N ARG A 78 25.19 7.48 -2.66
CA ARG A 78 24.99 8.70 -3.46
C ARG A 78 25.50 8.54 -4.91
N ILE A 79 26.66 7.91 -5.09
CA ILE A 79 27.21 7.65 -6.43
C ILE A 79 26.34 6.63 -7.18
N LEU A 80 25.90 5.57 -6.49
CA LEU A 80 25.00 4.57 -7.05
C LEU A 80 23.67 5.18 -7.51
N ARG A 81 23.08 6.06 -6.69
CA ARG A 81 21.87 6.82 -7.06
C ARG A 81 22.09 7.63 -8.34
N ASN A 82 23.24 8.29 -8.48
CA ASN A 82 23.52 9.06 -9.69
C ASN A 82 23.71 8.17 -10.92
N ALA A 83 24.34 7.00 -10.77
CA ALA A 83 24.46 6.01 -11.85
C ALA A 83 23.08 5.48 -12.26
N LEU A 84 22.21 5.17 -11.29
CA LEU A 84 20.83 4.73 -11.53
C LEU A 84 20.02 5.78 -12.30
N VAL A 85 20.10 7.06 -11.90
CA VAL A 85 19.41 8.16 -12.61
C VAL A 85 19.88 8.26 -14.07
N ARG A 86 21.17 8.06 -14.35
CA ARG A 86 21.69 8.04 -15.73
C ARG A 86 21.19 6.83 -16.51
N GLN A 87 21.12 5.66 -15.87
CA GLN A 87 20.61 4.45 -16.49
C GLN A 87 19.12 4.58 -16.84
N LEU A 88 18.31 5.17 -15.95
CA LEU A 88 16.89 5.44 -16.20
C LEU A 88 16.65 6.36 -17.40
N ALA A 89 17.62 7.22 -17.75
CA ALA A 89 17.53 8.06 -18.93
C ALA A 89 17.81 7.30 -20.25
N ILE A 90 18.45 6.12 -20.17
CA ILE A 90 18.81 5.29 -21.33
C ILE A 90 17.82 4.15 -21.51
N THR A 91 17.39 3.53 -20.40
CA THR A 91 16.54 2.34 -20.42
C THR A 91 15.37 2.55 -19.46
N PRO A 92 14.12 2.46 -19.94
CA PRO A 92 12.96 2.52 -19.06
C PRO A 92 12.94 1.30 -18.13
N PRO A 93 12.55 1.47 -16.87
CA PRO A 93 12.46 0.35 -15.94
C PRO A 93 11.33 -0.59 -16.35
N GLU A 94 11.64 -1.87 -16.47
CA GLU A 94 10.66 -2.95 -16.64
C GLU A 94 10.62 -3.79 -15.38
N ILE A 95 9.41 -4.24 -15.01
CA ILE A 95 9.24 -5.18 -13.90
C ILE A 95 9.88 -6.50 -14.29
N ALA A 96 10.76 -7.02 -13.43
CA ALA A 96 11.40 -8.31 -13.64
C ALA A 96 10.33 -9.41 -13.87
N GLY A 97 10.52 -10.20 -14.92
CA GLY A 97 9.50 -11.14 -15.42
C GLY A 97 8.98 -12.10 -14.36
N ASP A 98 9.85 -12.54 -13.45
CA ASP A 98 9.54 -13.48 -12.37
C ASP A 98 8.50 -12.92 -11.37
N TYR A 99 8.49 -11.59 -11.16
CA TYR A 99 7.55 -10.93 -10.27
C TYR A 99 6.38 -10.28 -11.02
N ARG A 100 6.46 -10.20 -12.34
CA ARG A 100 5.41 -9.55 -13.15
C ARG A 100 4.07 -10.25 -13.00
N MET A 101 4.03 -11.58 -13.02
CA MET A 101 2.78 -12.32 -12.83
C MET A 101 2.12 -12.03 -11.47
N ILE A 102 2.92 -12.01 -10.39
CA ILE A 102 2.44 -11.75 -9.02
C ILE A 102 1.97 -10.30 -8.86
N LEU A 103 2.70 -9.35 -9.44
CA LEU A 103 2.35 -7.93 -9.39
C LEU A 103 1.16 -7.60 -10.28
N ASP A 104 1.02 -8.25 -11.44
CA ASP A 104 -0.12 -8.09 -12.33
C ASP A 104 -1.41 -8.67 -11.72
N GLU A 105 -1.34 -9.85 -11.10
CA GLU A 105 -2.49 -10.47 -10.42
C GLU A 105 -2.97 -9.66 -9.20
N SER A 106 -2.06 -9.01 -8.47
CA SER A 106 -2.39 -8.18 -7.30
C SER A 106 -2.84 -6.76 -7.63
N GLY A 107 -2.73 -6.35 -8.90
CA GLY A 107 -2.99 -4.98 -9.35
C GLY A 107 -1.80 -4.08 -9.01
N VAL A 108 -0.96 -3.80 -10.00
CA VAL A 108 0.39 -3.20 -9.91
C VAL A 108 0.48 -1.85 -9.18
N MET A 109 -0.63 -1.18 -8.86
CA MET A 109 -0.64 0.04 -8.05
C MET A 109 -1.98 0.11 -7.30
N PRO A 110 -2.00 0.73 -6.11
CA PRO A 110 -3.25 1.15 -5.51
C PRO A 110 -4.10 1.94 -6.50
N ASP A 111 -5.35 1.50 -6.72
CA ASP A 111 -6.30 2.24 -7.55
C ASP A 111 -6.44 3.67 -6.97
N PRO A 112 -6.35 4.72 -7.78
CA PRO A 112 -6.61 6.10 -7.35
C PRO A 112 -7.91 6.28 -6.55
N MET A 113 -8.93 5.45 -6.82
CA MET A 113 -10.19 5.43 -6.06
C MET A 113 -10.00 4.87 -4.65
N MET A 114 -9.19 3.82 -4.47
CA MET A 114 -8.87 3.28 -3.14
C MET A 114 -8.09 4.29 -2.29
N VAL A 115 -7.19 5.04 -2.92
CA VAL A 115 -6.47 6.14 -2.25
C VAL A 115 -7.45 7.22 -1.79
N ARG A 116 -8.53 7.46 -2.55
CA ARG A 116 -9.60 8.39 -2.16
C ARG A 116 -10.42 7.85 -1.00
N ASP A 117 -10.76 6.57 -1.03
CA ASP A 117 -11.56 5.90 -0.01
C ASP A 117 -10.83 5.88 1.35
N CYS A 118 -9.50 5.81 1.36
CA CYS A 118 -8.69 5.81 2.59
C CYS A 118 -8.31 7.20 3.13
N GLN A 119 -8.82 8.32 2.58
CA GLN A 119 -8.42 9.67 2.99
C GLN A 119 -8.87 10.05 4.41
N SER A 120 -10.00 9.50 4.85
CA SER A 120 -10.51 9.75 6.20
C SER A 120 -9.61 9.10 7.23
N SER A 121 -9.25 9.85 8.27
CA SER A 121 -8.50 9.35 9.42
C SER A 121 -9.42 9.21 10.62
N TYR A 122 -9.49 8.01 11.18
CA TYR A 122 -10.29 7.71 12.36
C TYR A 122 -9.39 7.39 13.55
N THR A 123 -9.67 7.97 14.70
CA THR A 123 -8.95 7.66 15.95
C THR A 123 -9.34 6.27 16.46
N PRO A 124 -8.52 5.63 17.31
CA PRO A 124 -8.87 4.34 17.91
C PRO A 124 -10.23 4.35 18.64
N ALA A 125 -10.60 5.46 19.27
CA ALA A 125 -11.91 5.61 19.91
C ALA A 125 -13.07 5.66 18.90
N GLN A 126 -12.87 6.32 17.76
CA GLN A 126 -13.85 6.33 16.67
C GLN A 126 -13.99 4.95 16.03
N GLN A 127 -12.87 4.26 15.79
CA GLN A 127 -12.83 2.87 15.30
C GLN A 127 -13.67 1.95 16.18
N LEU A 128 -13.45 1.98 17.51
CA LEU A 128 -14.24 1.20 18.46
C LEU A 128 -15.74 1.51 18.39
N ARG A 129 -16.09 2.79 18.26
CA ARG A 129 -17.50 3.22 18.16
C ARG A 129 -18.15 2.72 16.86
N PHE A 130 -17.45 2.77 15.73
CA PHE A 130 -17.94 2.22 14.47
C PHE A 130 -18.11 0.71 14.53
N GLN A 131 -17.17 -0.01 15.17
CA GLN A 131 -17.29 -1.44 15.39
C GLN A 131 -18.55 -1.80 16.20
N GLN A 132 -18.80 -1.09 17.30
CA GLN A 132 -20.01 -1.29 18.11
C GLN A 132 -21.31 -1.01 17.34
N ARG A 133 -21.30 0.01 16.47
CA ARG A 133 -22.44 0.34 15.59
C ARG A 133 -22.68 -0.76 14.55
N LEU A 134 -21.61 -1.31 13.98
CA LEU A 134 -21.67 -2.44 13.05
C LEU A 134 -22.26 -3.68 13.73
N ASP A 135 -21.79 -4.04 14.92
CA ASP A 135 -22.29 -5.21 15.66
C ASP A 135 -23.79 -5.06 15.99
N TYR A 136 -24.22 -3.84 16.38
CA TYR A 136 -25.62 -3.53 16.62
C TYR A 136 -26.47 -3.68 15.34
N ILE A 137 -25.97 -3.19 14.20
CA ILE A 137 -26.65 -3.31 12.91
C ILE A 137 -26.79 -4.78 12.49
N ASN A 138 -25.71 -5.57 12.58
CA ASN A 138 -25.73 -6.98 12.21
C ASN A 138 -26.69 -7.78 13.09
N GLY A 139 -26.73 -7.50 14.39
CA GLY A 139 -27.66 -8.12 15.33
C GLY A 139 -29.14 -7.75 15.14
N MET A 140 -29.47 -6.77 14.29
CA MET A 140 -30.85 -6.49 13.89
C MET A 140 -31.26 -7.18 12.58
N GLN A 141 -30.30 -7.76 11.85
CA GLN A 141 -30.53 -8.46 10.58
C GLN A 141 -30.63 -9.99 10.75
N GLU A 142 -30.17 -10.53 11.88
CA GLU A 142 -30.36 -11.92 12.34
C GLU A 142 -31.71 -12.12 13.04
#